data_AF-A0A2E0WAK6-F1
#
_entry.id   AF-A0A2E0WAK6-F1
#
_cell.length_a   1.000
_cell.length_b   1.000
_cell.length_c   1.000
_cell.angle_alpha   90.00
_cell.angle_beta   90.00
_cell.angle_gamma   90.00
#
_symmetry.space_group_name_H-M   'P 1'
#
loop_
_entity.id
_entity.type
_entity.pdbx_description
1 polymer ?
#
loop_
_entity_poly.entity_id
_entity_poly.type
_entity_poly.pdbx_seq_one_letter_code
_entity_poly.pdbx_strand_id
1 'polypeptide(L)'
;MSTPTFARWGTPPHPVELSEAAQAFLGAELGDGFPQPTVDLTDIPIGESELSGEHVAALIDICGESAISRSAGDRVMHASGCSLVDYLRLRRQETIAVPDAVIRPQDHDIVRELLSYCSNNSIAVVPFGGGTSVVGGLTPGIDGAQPTAWIAISMDQMNRVVDIDEISQTVRV
;
A
#
# COMPACT_ATOMS: atom_id res chain seq x y z
N MET A 1 0.41 -3.53 -14.71
CA MET A 1 1.08 -4.60 -13.93
C MET A 1 -0.03 -5.39 -13.23
N SER A 2 -0.02 -6.73 -13.28
CA SER A 2 -1.04 -7.52 -12.57
C SER A 2 -0.95 -7.26 -11.08
N THR A 3 -2.05 -6.81 -10.49
CA THR A 3 -2.20 -6.61 -9.05
C THR A 3 -1.82 -7.89 -8.31
N PRO A 4 -0.89 -7.84 -7.33
CA PRO A 4 -0.58 -9.00 -6.51
C PRO A 4 -1.85 -9.50 -5.83
N THR A 5 -2.19 -10.77 -6.05
CA THR A 5 -3.39 -11.39 -5.48
C THR A 5 -3.14 -11.92 -4.06
N PHE A 6 -1.88 -11.92 -3.58
CA PHE A 6 -1.49 -12.57 -2.33
C PHE A 6 -0.47 -11.75 -1.53
N ALA A 7 -0.51 -11.88 -0.20
CA ALA A 7 0.44 -11.28 0.73
C ALA A 7 1.85 -11.93 0.62
N ARG A 8 2.65 -11.46 -0.34
CA ARG A 8 4.02 -11.92 -0.57
C ARG A 8 4.93 -10.82 -1.08
N TRP A 9 6.23 -11.09 -0.97
CA TRP A 9 7.26 -10.31 -1.67
C TRP A 9 7.37 -10.75 -3.14
N GLY A 10 7.65 -9.80 -4.02
CA GLY A 10 7.96 -10.03 -5.44
C GLY A 10 6.75 -10.08 -6.38
N THR A 11 7.05 -10.16 -7.67
CA THR A 11 6.03 -10.09 -8.74
C THR A 11 5.60 -11.50 -9.16
N PRO A 12 4.28 -11.78 -9.24
CA PRO A 12 3.79 -12.97 -9.93
C PRO A 12 4.32 -13.06 -11.37
N PRO A 13 4.57 -14.26 -11.92
CA PRO A 13 4.21 -15.55 -11.35
C PRO A 13 5.32 -16.21 -10.52
N HIS A 14 6.59 -15.77 -10.61
CA HIS A 14 7.78 -16.53 -10.19
C HIS A 14 7.66 -17.18 -8.79
N PRO A 15 7.18 -18.44 -8.71
CA PRO A 15 7.12 -19.15 -7.45
C PRO A 15 8.54 -19.60 -7.13
N VAL A 16 9.01 -19.29 -5.92
CA VAL A 16 10.26 -19.86 -5.43
C VAL A 16 9.90 -21.15 -4.72
N GLU A 17 10.19 -22.29 -5.36
CA GLU A 17 10.15 -23.58 -4.70
C GLU A 17 11.49 -23.87 -4.05
N LEU A 18 11.46 -24.45 -2.85
CA LEU A 18 12.67 -24.86 -2.15
C LEU A 18 13.18 -26.17 -2.76
N SER A 19 14.46 -26.21 -3.14
CA SER A 19 15.12 -27.45 -3.56
C SER A 19 15.14 -28.47 -2.43
N GLU A 20 15.28 -29.76 -2.77
CA GLU A 20 15.39 -30.83 -1.77
C GLU A 20 16.54 -30.57 -0.77
N ALA A 21 17.67 -30.05 -1.25
CA ALA A 21 18.80 -29.68 -0.40
C ALA A 21 18.44 -28.56 0.60
N ALA A 22 17.68 -27.55 0.16
CA ALA A 22 17.22 -26.48 1.05
C ALA A 22 16.20 -26.99 2.08
N GLN A 23 15.29 -27.88 1.68
CA GLN A 23 14.33 -28.51 2.60
C GLN A 23 15.05 -29.37 3.65
N ALA A 24 16.02 -30.19 3.24
CA ALA A 24 16.81 -31.02 4.16
C ALA A 24 17.60 -30.18 5.17
N PHE A 25 18.21 -29.08 4.71
CA PHE A 25 18.91 -28.14 5.59
C PHE A 25 17.96 -27.52 6.62
N LEU A 26 16.80 -27.03 6.20
CA LEU A 26 15.81 -26.43 7.10
C LEU A 26 15.26 -27.46 8.11
N GLY A 27 15.01 -28.70 7.69
CA GLY A 27 14.58 -29.77 8.57
C GLY A 27 15.60 -30.10 9.67
N ALA A 28 16.89 -30.05 9.34
CA ALA A 28 17.96 -30.27 10.32
C ALA A 28 18.10 -29.11 11.33
N GLU A 29 17.97 -27.86 10.89
CA GLU A 29 18.19 -26.67 11.73
C GLU A 29 16.96 -26.24 12.53
N LEU A 30 15.76 -26.37 11.95
CA LEU A 30 14.50 -25.83 12.51
C LEU A 30 13.48 -26.92 12.84
N GLY A 31 13.70 -28.16 12.40
CA GLY A 31 12.72 -29.25 12.48
C GLY A 31 11.73 -29.27 11.31
N ASP A 32 10.79 -30.19 11.36
CA ASP A 32 9.80 -30.37 10.30
C ASP A 32 8.84 -29.17 10.21
N GLY A 33 8.72 -28.59 9.01
CA GLY A 33 7.80 -27.51 8.70
C GLY A 33 6.53 -28.00 7.99
N PHE A 34 5.42 -27.30 8.21
CA PHE A 34 4.16 -27.56 7.49
C PHE A 34 3.81 -26.35 6.61
N PRO A 35 3.63 -26.55 5.28
CA PRO A 35 3.26 -25.46 4.39
C PRO A 35 1.88 -24.91 4.78
N GLN A 36 1.77 -23.58 4.82
CA GLN A 36 0.51 -22.88 5.07
C GLN A 36 -0.09 -22.43 3.73
N PRO A 37 -1.43 -22.47 3.58
CA PRO A 37 -2.07 -22.00 2.36
C PRO A 37 -1.84 -20.49 2.16
N THR A 38 -1.81 -20.07 0.90
CA THR A 38 -1.81 -18.66 0.52
C THR A 38 -3.15 -18.01 0.82
N VAL A 39 -3.13 -16.79 1.36
CA VAL A 39 -4.32 -15.96 1.61
C VAL A 39 -4.48 -14.97 0.47
N ASP A 40 -5.66 -14.99 -0.18
CA ASP A 40 -6.04 -13.96 -1.15
C ASP A 40 -6.28 -12.63 -0.42
N LEU A 41 -5.75 -11.54 -0.95
CA LEU A 41 -5.94 -10.22 -0.37
C LEU A 41 -7.41 -9.78 -0.38
N THR A 42 -8.24 -10.30 -1.29
CA THR A 42 -9.68 -10.00 -1.30
C THR A 42 -10.44 -10.65 -0.16
N ASP A 43 -9.88 -11.68 0.47
CA ASP A 43 -10.51 -12.43 1.57
C ASP A 43 -10.19 -11.80 2.94
N ILE A 44 -9.37 -10.75 2.97
CA ILE A 44 -8.98 -10.09 4.21
C ILE A 44 -10.14 -9.21 4.71
N PRO A 45 -10.63 -9.43 5.94
CA PRO A 45 -11.70 -8.62 6.49
C PRO A 45 -11.21 -7.18 6.72
N ILE A 46 -11.92 -6.21 6.16
CA ILE A 46 -11.63 -4.77 6.31
C ILE A 46 -12.88 -4.01 6.76
N GLY A 47 -12.66 -2.89 7.46
CA GLY A 47 -13.72 -1.96 7.80
C GLY A 47 -14.27 -1.21 6.58
N GLU A 48 -15.47 -0.65 6.75
CA GLU A 48 -16.00 0.34 5.81
C GLU A 48 -15.14 1.60 5.82
N SER A 49 -15.38 2.48 4.84
CA SER A 49 -14.70 3.77 4.80
C SER A 49 -15.47 4.79 5.64
N GLU A 50 -14.76 5.54 6.46
CA GLU A 50 -15.23 6.64 7.29
C GLU A 50 -15.22 7.99 6.55
N LEU A 51 -14.75 8.03 5.29
CA LEU A 51 -14.89 9.23 4.45
C LEU A 51 -16.35 9.51 4.11
N SER A 52 -16.83 10.69 4.53
CA SER A 52 -18.14 11.19 4.18
C SER A 52 -18.30 11.38 2.66
N GLY A 53 -19.53 11.33 2.17
CA GLY A 53 -19.82 11.58 0.75
C GLY A 53 -19.38 12.98 0.28
N GLU A 54 -19.42 13.97 1.16
CA GLU A 54 -18.91 15.32 0.90
C GLU A 54 -17.39 15.32 0.66
N HIS A 55 -16.64 14.60 1.51
CA HIS A 55 -15.19 14.49 1.31
C HIS A 55 -14.84 13.74 0.05
N VAL A 56 -15.58 12.68 -0.28
CA VAL A 56 -15.36 11.93 -1.53
C VAL A 56 -15.61 12.84 -2.74
N ALA A 57 -16.70 13.61 -2.75
CA ALA A 57 -17.01 14.53 -3.85
C ALA A 57 -15.91 15.60 -4.03
N ALA A 58 -15.47 16.22 -2.94
CA ALA A 58 -14.41 17.23 -3.00
C ALA A 58 -13.07 16.65 -3.47
N LEU A 59 -12.72 15.43 -3.05
CA LEU A 59 -11.51 14.75 -3.55
C LEU A 59 -11.62 14.44 -5.04
N ILE A 60 -12.79 14.01 -5.52
CA ILE A 60 -13.07 13.80 -6.95
C ILE A 60 -12.93 15.12 -7.73
N ASP A 61 -13.42 16.24 -7.20
CA ASP A 61 -13.29 17.54 -7.85
C ASP A 61 -11.81 17.96 -8.01
N ILE A 62 -10.96 17.60 -7.05
CA ILE A 62 -9.52 17.92 -7.07
C ILE A 62 -8.74 17.02 -8.04
N CYS A 63 -8.89 15.70 -7.94
CA CYS A 63 -8.03 14.76 -8.67
C CYS A 63 -8.70 14.04 -9.86
N GLY A 64 -10.01 14.20 -10.02
CA GLY A 64 -10.84 13.45 -10.96
C GLY A 64 -11.25 12.07 -10.44
N GLU A 65 -12.43 11.60 -10.89
CA GLU A 65 -13.03 10.32 -10.51
C GLU A 65 -12.09 9.13 -10.79
N SER A 66 -11.35 9.16 -11.90
CA SER A 66 -10.45 8.07 -12.29
C SER A 66 -9.20 7.94 -11.41
N ALA A 67 -8.86 8.99 -10.66
CA ALA A 67 -7.71 8.98 -9.78
C ALA A 67 -8.02 8.42 -8.39
N ILE A 68 -9.30 8.26 -8.01
CA ILE A 68 -9.70 7.75 -6.70
C ILE A 68 -10.19 6.30 -6.78
N SER A 69 -9.74 5.47 -5.85
CA SER A 69 -10.20 4.10 -5.68
C SER A 69 -10.60 3.84 -4.24
N ARG A 70 -11.80 3.27 -4.07
CA ARG A 70 -12.36 2.85 -2.78
C ARG A 70 -12.58 1.34 -2.71
N SER A 71 -12.06 0.60 -3.69
CA SER A 71 -12.20 -0.86 -3.73
C SER A 71 -11.46 -1.52 -2.58
N ALA A 72 -12.00 -2.62 -2.05
CA ALA A 72 -11.37 -3.37 -0.96
C ALA A 72 -9.93 -3.79 -1.29
N GLY A 73 -9.72 -4.32 -2.50
CA GLY A 73 -8.39 -4.75 -2.96
C GLY A 73 -7.35 -3.63 -2.99
N ASP A 74 -7.68 -2.45 -3.54
CA ASP A 74 -6.75 -1.32 -3.52
C ASP A 74 -6.47 -0.85 -2.09
N ARG A 75 -7.50 -0.77 -1.23
CA ARG A 75 -7.33 -0.37 0.17
C ARG A 75 -6.40 -1.32 0.92
N VAL A 76 -6.59 -2.63 0.77
CA VAL A 76 -5.72 -3.66 1.37
C VAL A 76 -4.28 -3.55 0.85
N MET A 77 -4.10 -3.37 -0.47
CA MET A 77 -2.79 -3.24 -1.11
C MET A 77 -1.99 -2.02 -0.63
N HIS A 78 -2.67 -0.99 -0.14
CA HIS A 78 -2.05 0.26 0.34
C HIS A 78 -2.10 0.41 1.87
N ALA A 79 -2.40 -0.67 2.60
CA ALA A 79 -2.59 -0.64 4.05
C ALA A 79 -1.31 -0.86 4.86
N SER A 80 -0.33 -1.57 4.29
CA SER A 80 0.83 -2.07 5.04
C SER A 80 2.07 -2.19 4.18
N GLY A 81 3.20 -2.46 4.85
CA GLY A 81 4.48 -2.70 4.22
C GLY A 81 4.80 -4.18 4.03
N CYS A 82 6.10 -4.49 4.03
CA CYS A 82 6.67 -5.82 3.87
C CYS A 82 7.38 -6.31 5.14
N SER A 83 7.05 -5.78 6.33
CA SER A 83 7.63 -6.30 7.56
C SER A 83 7.11 -7.72 7.87
N LEU A 84 7.83 -8.45 8.72
CA LEU A 84 7.35 -9.74 9.21
C LEU A 84 5.96 -9.62 9.86
N VAL A 85 5.73 -8.56 10.64
CA VAL A 85 4.45 -8.32 11.32
C VAL A 85 3.34 -8.05 10.31
N ASP A 86 3.61 -7.27 9.26
CA ASP A 86 2.66 -7.01 8.18
C ASP A 86 2.23 -8.31 7.51
N TYR A 87 3.20 -9.14 7.09
CA TYR A 87 2.89 -10.42 6.46
C TYR A 87 2.17 -11.39 7.40
N LEU A 88 2.51 -11.44 8.68
CA LEU A 88 1.83 -12.29 9.64
C LEU A 88 0.36 -11.89 9.83
N ARG A 89 0.06 -10.59 9.91
CA ARG A 89 -1.32 -10.09 10.01
C ARG A 89 -2.15 -10.50 8.80
N LEU A 90 -1.62 -10.26 7.60
CA LEU A 90 -2.28 -10.62 6.35
C LEU A 90 -2.51 -12.13 6.23
N ARG A 91 -1.48 -12.93 6.55
CA ARG A 91 -1.55 -14.40 6.47
C ARG A 91 -2.46 -15.05 7.52
N ARG A 92 -2.68 -14.38 8.65
CA ARG A 92 -3.63 -14.83 9.68
C ARG A 92 -5.06 -14.37 9.43
N GLN A 93 -5.31 -13.62 8.35
CA GLN A 93 -6.60 -13.00 8.05
C GLN A 93 -7.13 -12.18 9.24
N GLU A 94 -6.22 -11.56 10.00
CA GLU A 94 -6.59 -10.62 11.05
C GLU A 94 -7.20 -9.37 10.40
N THR A 95 -8.20 -8.77 11.04
CA THR A 95 -8.72 -7.48 10.58
C THR A 95 -7.62 -6.43 10.62
N ILE A 96 -7.34 -5.83 9.46
CA ILE A 96 -6.31 -4.80 9.34
C ILE A 96 -6.94 -3.42 9.18
N ALA A 97 -6.21 -2.42 9.66
CA ALA A 97 -6.54 -1.02 9.41
C ALA A 97 -6.13 -0.69 7.96
N VAL A 98 -7.04 -0.13 7.16
CA VAL A 98 -6.82 0.17 5.73
C VAL A 98 -7.22 1.62 5.41
N PRO A 99 -6.57 2.28 4.43
CA PRO A 99 -6.98 3.61 3.99
C PRO A 99 -8.44 3.62 3.54
N ASP A 100 -9.11 4.75 3.70
CA ASP A 100 -10.46 5.00 3.23
C ASP A 100 -10.56 5.08 1.72
N ALA A 101 -9.53 5.65 1.11
CA ALA A 101 -9.38 5.76 -0.33
C ALA A 101 -7.90 5.75 -0.72
N VAL A 102 -7.63 5.27 -1.93
CA VAL A 102 -6.34 5.37 -2.60
C VAL A 102 -6.48 6.40 -3.71
N ILE A 103 -5.63 7.43 -3.69
CA ILE A 103 -5.62 8.49 -4.69
C ILE A 103 -4.32 8.44 -5.49
N ARG A 104 -4.44 8.49 -6.82
CA ARG A 104 -3.33 8.42 -7.79
C ARG A 104 -3.23 9.75 -8.56
N PRO A 105 -2.62 10.79 -7.95
CA PRO A 105 -2.48 12.08 -8.60
C PRO A 105 -1.60 11.98 -9.86
N GLN A 106 -1.86 12.85 -10.84
CA GLN A 106 -1.14 12.84 -12.11
C GLN A 106 0.04 13.81 -12.14
N ASP A 107 0.04 14.81 -11.25
CA ASP A 107 1.07 15.86 -11.21
C ASP A 107 1.23 16.49 -9.81
N HIS A 108 2.21 17.38 -9.72
CA HIS A 108 2.57 18.11 -8.50
C HIS A 108 1.45 19.03 -7.98
N ASP A 109 0.72 19.68 -8.88
CA ASP A 109 -0.30 20.66 -8.48
C ASP A 109 -1.50 19.97 -7.82
N ILE A 110 -1.90 18.81 -8.36
CA ILE A 110 -2.93 17.97 -7.74
C ILE A 110 -2.50 17.52 -6.34
N VAL A 111 -1.24 17.06 -6.16
CA VAL A 111 -0.74 16.67 -4.84
C VAL A 111 -0.82 17.84 -3.85
N ARG A 112 -0.40 19.03 -4.27
CA ARG A 112 -0.45 20.23 -3.44
C ARG A 112 -1.88 20.57 -3.02
N GLU A 113 -2.83 20.50 -3.93
CA GLU A 113 -4.24 20.78 -3.65
C GLU A 113 -4.86 19.72 -2.72
N LEU A 114 -4.57 18.44 -2.94
CA LEU A 114 -4.98 17.34 -2.07
C LEU A 114 -4.47 17.54 -0.64
N LEU A 115 -3.18 17.86 -0.47
CA LEU A 115 -2.59 18.07 0.85
C LEU A 115 -3.21 19.29 1.56
N SER A 116 -3.47 20.38 0.82
CA SER A 116 -4.16 21.56 1.34
C SER A 116 -5.56 21.21 1.83
N TYR A 117 -6.34 20.49 1.02
CA TYR A 117 -7.68 20.05 1.37
C TYR A 117 -7.68 19.11 2.59
N CYS A 118 -6.81 18.10 2.63
CA CYS A 118 -6.73 17.16 3.73
C CYS A 118 -6.31 17.84 5.04
N SER A 119 -5.36 18.77 4.98
CA SER A 119 -4.94 19.57 6.13
C SER A 119 -6.10 20.39 6.72
N ASN A 120 -6.92 21.01 5.86
CA ASN A 120 -8.05 21.84 6.31
C ASN A 120 -9.19 21.01 6.92
N ASN A 121 -9.30 19.73 6.53
CA ASN A 121 -10.38 18.84 6.94
C ASN A 121 -9.94 17.75 7.93
N SER A 122 -8.70 17.82 8.44
CA SER A 122 -8.15 16.82 9.37
C SER A 122 -8.19 15.38 8.84
N ILE A 123 -8.02 15.20 7.53
CA ILE A 123 -7.89 13.88 6.91
C ILE A 123 -6.40 13.51 6.92
N ALA A 124 -6.05 12.38 7.53
CA ALA A 124 -4.67 11.93 7.52
C ALA A 124 -4.24 11.46 6.12
N VAL A 125 -2.98 11.66 5.80
CA VAL A 125 -2.41 11.31 4.49
C VAL A 125 -1.21 10.42 4.69
N VAL A 126 -1.20 9.28 4.00
CA VAL A 126 -0.04 8.38 3.92
C VAL A 126 0.47 8.39 2.48
N PRO A 127 1.67 8.94 2.21
CA PRO A 127 2.29 8.78 0.89
C PRO A 127 2.70 7.31 0.70
N PHE A 128 2.38 6.76 -0.48
CA PHE A 128 2.61 5.36 -0.80
C PHE A 128 3.40 5.25 -2.11
N GLY A 129 4.62 4.72 -2.02
CA GLY A 129 5.46 4.39 -3.17
C GLY A 129 5.27 2.93 -3.58
N GLY A 130 6.30 2.11 -3.39
CA GLY A 130 6.26 0.68 -3.70
C GLY A 130 5.68 -0.22 -2.61
N GLY A 131 5.25 0.31 -1.46
CA GLY A 131 4.75 -0.50 -0.34
C GLY A 131 5.80 -1.37 0.36
N THR A 132 7.09 -1.08 0.18
CA THR A 132 8.20 -1.96 0.62
C THR A 132 8.73 -1.66 2.01
N SER A 133 8.11 -0.73 2.74
CA SER A 133 8.52 -0.37 4.11
C SER A 133 8.49 -1.58 5.05
N VAL A 134 9.46 -1.71 5.96
CA VAL A 134 9.50 -2.82 6.93
C VAL A 134 9.38 -2.35 8.38
N VAL A 135 9.00 -1.08 8.58
CA VAL A 135 8.98 -0.42 9.90
C VAL A 135 7.57 -0.01 10.34
N GLY A 136 6.52 -0.44 9.64
CA GLY A 136 5.12 -0.12 9.97
C GLY A 136 4.68 1.31 9.60
N GLY A 137 5.52 2.09 8.91
CA GLY A 137 5.24 3.52 8.62
C GLY A 137 4.12 3.80 7.60
N LEU A 138 3.36 2.79 7.15
CA LEU A 138 2.26 2.92 6.19
C LEU A 138 0.87 2.86 6.84
N THR A 139 0.81 2.57 8.13
CA THR A 139 -0.44 2.60 8.90
C THR A 139 -0.35 3.75 9.91
N PRO A 140 -1.24 4.75 9.89
CA PRO A 140 -1.21 5.82 10.86
C PRO A 140 -1.54 5.30 12.27
N GLY A 141 -1.18 6.07 13.30
CA GLY A 141 -1.69 5.87 14.67
C GLY A 141 -1.24 4.57 15.37
N ILE A 142 -0.18 3.89 14.92
CA ILE A 142 0.34 2.69 15.60
C ILE A 142 0.70 2.98 17.07
N ASP A 143 1.13 4.21 17.40
CA ASP A 143 1.55 4.62 18.74
C ASP A 143 0.66 5.74 19.35
N GLY A 144 -0.56 5.96 18.83
CA GLY A 144 -1.40 7.09 19.25
C GLY A 144 -2.88 6.94 18.86
N ALA A 145 -3.62 8.06 18.89
CA ALA A 145 -5.00 8.06 18.42
C ALA A 145 -5.03 7.84 16.89
N GLN A 146 -5.75 6.80 16.46
CA GLN A 146 -6.06 6.59 15.05
C GLN A 146 -6.84 7.80 14.52
N PRO A 147 -6.48 8.35 13.35
CA PRO A 147 -7.32 9.36 12.72
C PRO A 147 -8.68 8.76 12.38
N THR A 148 -9.73 9.58 12.38
CA THR A 148 -11.07 9.15 11.99
C THR A 148 -11.10 8.62 10.56
N ALA A 149 -10.32 9.24 9.66
CA ALA A 149 -10.16 8.80 8.28
C ALA A 149 -8.74 9.09 7.78
N TRP A 150 -8.23 8.25 6.87
CA TRP A 150 -7.00 8.54 6.14
C TRP A 150 -7.04 8.07 4.69
N ILE A 151 -6.31 8.79 3.84
CA ILE A 151 -6.10 8.41 2.44
C ILE A 151 -4.66 7.94 2.22
N ALA A 152 -4.50 7.01 1.29
CA ALA A 152 -3.19 6.70 0.72
C ALA A 152 -3.02 7.47 -0.59
N ILE A 153 -1.95 8.25 -0.72
CA ILE A 153 -1.57 8.87 -2.00
C ILE A 153 -0.56 7.96 -2.67
N SER A 154 -1.01 7.19 -3.67
CA SER A 154 -0.14 6.34 -4.47
C SER A 154 0.59 7.16 -5.52
N MET A 155 1.92 7.13 -5.47
CA MET A 155 2.79 7.85 -6.40
C MET A 155 3.03 7.07 -7.71
N ASP A 156 2.32 5.97 -7.93
CA ASP A 156 2.56 5.03 -9.05
C ASP A 156 2.39 5.66 -10.46
N GLN A 157 1.60 6.73 -10.59
CA GLN A 157 1.41 7.48 -11.84
C GLN A 157 2.41 8.63 -12.04
N MET A 158 3.08 9.09 -10.98
CA MET A 158 4.08 10.16 -11.03
C MET A 158 5.49 9.56 -11.21
N ASN A 159 5.72 8.93 -12.36
CA ASN A 159 6.86 8.03 -12.61
C ASN A 159 7.75 8.42 -13.81
N ARG A 160 7.71 9.69 -14.23
CA ARG A 160 8.35 10.16 -15.46
C ARG A 160 9.69 10.82 -15.17
N VAL A 161 10.68 10.60 -16.04
CA VAL A 161 11.85 11.49 -16.12
C VAL A 161 11.39 12.83 -16.69
N VAL A 162 11.58 13.91 -15.93
CA VAL A 162 11.13 15.27 -16.27
C VAL A 162 12.21 16.02 -17.03
N ASP A 163 13.49 15.87 -16.63
CA ASP A 163 14.60 16.60 -17.22
C ASP A 163 15.93 15.86 -17.02
N ILE A 164 16.88 16.03 -17.94
CA ILE A 164 18.23 15.47 -17.88
C ILE A 164 19.21 16.57 -18.23
N ASP A 165 20.07 16.95 -17.29
CA ASP A 165 21.17 17.88 -17.51
C ASP A 165 22.48 17.08 -17.62
N GLU A 166 22.96 16.92 -18.86
CA GLU A 166 24.19 16.18 -19.17
C GLU A 166 25.46 16.92 -18.72
N ILE A 167 25.40 18.25 -18.55
CA ILE A 167 26.55 19.05 -18.12
C ILE A 167 26.77 18.87 -16.62
N SER A 168 25.68 18.96 -15.83
CA SER A 168 25.74 18.76 -14.38
C SER A 168 25.60 17.31 -13.94
N GLN A 169 25.27 16.40 -14.86
CA GLN A 169 24.98 14.99 -14.60
C GLN A 169 23.83 14.80 -13.59
N THR A 170 22.78 15.63 -13.72
CA THR A 170 21.59 15.55 -12.87
C THR A 170 20.36 15.12 -13.67
N VAL A 171 19.44 14.43 -12.99
CA VAL A 171 18.17 13.98 -13.56
C VAL A 171 17.07 14.42 -12.60
N ARG A 172 16.04 15.08 -13.14
CA ARG A 172 14.79 15.34 -12.42
C ARG A 172 13.79 14.27 -12.78
N VAL A 173 13.26 13.59 -11.77
CA VAL A 173 12.24 12.54 -11.85
C VAL A 173 11.00 12.94 -11.06
#